data_AF-A0A2V8KTS0-F1
#
_entry.id   AF-A0A2V8KTS0-F1
#
_cell.length_a   1.000
_cell.length_b   1.000
_cell.length_c   1.000
_cell.angle_alpha   90.00
_cell.angle_beta   90.00
_cell.angle_gamma   90.00
#
_symmetry.space_group_name_H-M   'P 1'
#
loop_
_entity.id
_entity.type
_entity.pdbx_description
1 polymer ?
#
loop_
_entity_poly.entity_id
_entity_poly.type
_entity_poly.pdbx_seq_one_letter_code
_entity_poly.pdbx_strand_id
1 'polypeptide(L)'
;AESFGEGVLAVLLTGMSGDGSAGLKRIKECGGYTLAQDPLTAKGRVVPKVAIESPAFDEILPLEKIASFMMDLSMVQRINA
;
A
#
# COMPACT_ATOMS: atom_id res chain seq x y z
N ALA A 1 9.70 1.19 -8.30
CA ALA A 1 9.00 2.49 -8.34
C ALA A 1 9.37 3.25 -9.62
N GLU A 2 10.66 3.25 -9.94
CA GLU A 2 11.35 3.98 -10.99
C GLU A 2 10.80 3.71 -12.40
N SER A 3 10.43 2.46 -12.70
CA SER A 3 9.99 2.08 -14.04
C SER A 3 8.54 2.48 -14.35
N PHE A 4 7.68 2.57 -13.33
CA PHE A 4 6.23 2.71 -13.51
C PHE A 4 5.64 3.96 -12.84
N GLY A 5 6.39 4.65 -11.98
CA GLY A 5 5.98 5.90 -11.35
C GLY A 5 4.61 5.81 -10.67
N GLU A 6 3.70 6.69 -11.08
CA GLU A 6 2.30 6.75 -10.64
C GLU A 6 1.47 5.50 -10.97
N GLY A 7 1.92 4.66 -11.91
CA GLY A 7 1.30 3.37 -12.23
C GLY A 7 1.53 2.27 -11.19
N VAL A 8 2.22 2.56 -10.08
CA VAL A 8 2.50 1.59 -9.01
C VAL A 8 1.49 1.72 -7.88
N LEU A 9 0.87 0.59 -7.51
CA LEU A 9 0.20 0.40 -6.22
C LEU A 9 1.09 -0.45 -5.30
N ALA A 10 1.48 0.09 -4.14
CA ALA A 10 2.15 -0.64 -3.07
C ALA A 10 1.13 -1.12 -2.04
N VAL A 11 1.19 -2.39 -1.64
CA VAL A 11 0.34 -2.94 -0.57
C VAL A 11 1.21 -3.61 0.49
N LEU A 12 1.25 -3.05 1.70
CA LEU A 12 1.92 -3.65 2.85
C LEU A 12 0.93 -4.44 3.70
N LEU A 13 1.14 -5.75 3.76
CA LEU A 13 0.31 -6.67 4.52
C LEU A 13 0.93 -7.00 5.89
N THR A 14 0.27 -7.89 6.61
CA THR A 14 0.76 -8.51 7.85
C THR A 14 2.24 -8.91 7.81
N GLY A 15 2.99 -8.59 8.86
CA GLY A 15 4.40 -8.96 8.99
C GLY A 15 5.01 -8.57 10.34
N MET A 16 6.14 -9.18 10.67
CA MET A 16 6.82 -9.04 11.97
C MET A 16 8.10 -8.18 11.92
N SER A 17 8.50 -7.69 10.75
CA SER A 17 9.68 -6.83 10.55
C SER A 17 9.28 -5.43 10.05
N GLY A 18 10.23 -4.49 9.95
CA GLY A 18 9.99 -3.14 9.41
C GLY A 18 10.38 -2.96 7.93
N ASP A 19 10.72 -4.04 7.23
CA ASP A 19 11.49 -4.03 5.96
C ASP A 19 10.75 -3.38 4.76
N GLY A 20 9.42 -3.21 4.86
CA GLY A 20 8.61 -2.65 3.77
C GLY A 20 8.57 -1.12 3.66
N SER A 21 9.00 -0.39 4.71
CA SER A 21 8.75 1.06 4.81
C SER A 21 9.59 1.91 3.85
N ALA A 22 10.85 1.52 3.63
CA ALA A 22 11.74 2.21 2.70
C ALA A 22 11.25 2.10 1.25
N GLY A 23 10.78 0.92 0.85
CA GLY A 23 10.17 0.70 -0.47
C GLY A 23 8.87 1.51 -0.64
N LEU A 24 8.03 1.55 0.39
CA LEU A 24 6.78 2.32 0.37
C LEU A 24 7.04 3.82 0.22
N LYS A 25 8.02 4.35 0.97
CA LYS A 25 8.49 5.73 0.81
C LYS A 25 8.95 6.00 -0.61
N ARG A 26 9.75 5.13 -1.18
CA ARG A 26 10.27 5.29 -2.54
C ARG A 26 9.16 5.29 -3.60
N ILE A 27 8.15 4.44 -3.44
CA ILE A 27 6.99 4.41 -4.32
C ILE A 27 6.23 5.73 -4.26
N LYS A 28 6.02 6.27 -3.05
CA LYS A 28 5.34 7.55 -2.87
C LYS A 28 6.09 8.72 -3.48
N GLU A 29 7.41 8.78 -3.32
CA GLU A 29 8.27 9.79 -3.96
C GLU A 29 8.18 9.76 -5.49
N CYS A 30 7.89 8.59 -6.08
CA CYS A 30 7.68 8.42 -7.51
C CYS A 30 6.23 8.64 -7.96
N GLY A 31 5.33 9.08 -7.07
CA GLY A 31 3.91 9.34 -7.36
C GLY A 31 3.00 8.12 -7.29
N GLY A 32 3.51 6.95 -6.92
CA GLY A 32 2.68 5.75 -6.74
C GLY A 32 1.77 5.82 -5.52
N TYR A 33 0.76 4.96 -5.50
CA TYR A 33 -0.23 4.85 -4.42
C TYR A 33 0.19 3.83 -3.38
N THR A 34 -0.07 4.10 -2.10
CA THR A 34 0.43 3.28 -0.98
C THR A 34 -0.68 2.87 -0.01
N LEU A 35 -0.85 1.56 0.15
CA LEU A 35 -1.88 0.94 0.97
C LEU A 35 -1.24 0.07 2.06
N ALA A 36 -1.81 0.05 3.26
CA ALA A 36 -1.44 -0.90 4.32
C ALA A 36 -2.65 -1.65 4.87
N GLN A 37 -2.45 -2.91 5.22
CA GLN A 37 -3.44 -3.69 5.93
C GLN A 37 -3.72 -3.08 7.31
N ASP A 38 -4.97 -3.04 7.74
CA ASP A 38 -5.34 -2.64 9.09
C ASP A 38 -4.61 -3.53 10.13
N PRO A 39 -3.78 -2.95 11.04
CA PRO A 39 -3.09 -3.69 12.09
C PRO A 39 -4.02 -4.52 12.99
N LEU A 40 -5.31 -4.18 13.08
CA LEU A 40 -6.30 -4.94 13.84
C LEU A 40 -6.66 -6.27 13.17
N THR A 41 -6.61 -6.34 11.85
CA THR A 41 -6.83 -7.57 11.06
C THR A 41 -5.54 -8.33 10.78
N ALA A 42 -4.38 -7.72 11.03
CA ALA A 42 -3.08 -8.31 10.77
C ALA A 42 -2.65 -9.31 11.86
N LYS A 43 -2.13 -10.47 11.44
CA LYS A 43 -1.52 -11.45 12.35
C LYS A 43 -0.19 -10.96 12.92
N GLY A 44 0.62 -10.29 12.09
CA GLY A 44 1.83 -9.56 12.45
C GLY A 44 1.60 -8.07 12.25
N ARG A 45 1.67 -7.30 13.34
CA ARG A 45 1.31 -5.87 13.34
C ARG A 45 2.49 -4.93 13.05
N VAL A 46 3.72 -5.43 13.00
CA VAL A 46 4.91 -4.59 12.91
C VAL A 46 4.98 -3.90 11.54
N VAL A 47 4.88 -4.65 10.44
CA VAL A 47 4.92 -4.08 9.09
C VAL A 47 3.83 -3.00 8.89
N PRO A 48 2.53 -3.28 9.16
CA PRO A 48 1.50 -2.27 9.00
C PRO A 48 1.66 -1.03 9.87
N LYS A 49 2.10 -1.18 11.12
CA LYS A 49 2.30 -0.03 12.02
C LYS A 49 3.39 0.91 11.49
N VAL A 50 4.53 0.35 11.10
CA VAL A 50 5.64 1.13 10.54
C VAL A 50 5.22 1.81 9.23
N ALA A 51 4.37 1.17 8.44
CA ALA A 51 3.82 1.76 7.21
C ALA A 51 2.96 3.01 7.49
N ILE A 52 2.07 2.93 8.48
CA ILE A 52 1.13 4.00 8.85
C ILE A 52 1.84 5.18 9.53
N GLU A 53 2.92 4.91 10.27
CA GLU A 53 3.76 5.96 10.88
C GLU A 53 4.61 6.71 9.85
N SER A 54 4.71 6.21 8.61
CA SER A 54 5.40 6.88 7.53
C SER A 54 4.55 8.01 6.95
N PRO A 55 5.14 9.19 6.62
CA PRO A 55 4.42 10.24 5.89
C PRO A 55 4.07 9.84 4.45
N ALA A 56 4.57 8.69 3.99
CA ALA A 56 4.45 8.23 2.62
C ALA A 56 3.25 7.30 2.40
N PHE A 57 2.17 7.49 3.13
CA PHE A 57 1.06 6.55 3.27
C PHE A 57 -0.27 7.16 2.81
N ASP A 58 -1.08 6.41 2.06
CA ASP A 58 -2.39 6.90 1.55
C ASP A 58 -3.59 6.30 2.28
N GLU A 59 -3.66 4.98 2.43
CA GLU A 59 -4.91 4.33 2.88
C GLU A 59 -4.72 3.05 3.71
N ILE A 60 -5.52 2.89 4.78
CA ILE A 60 -5.56 1.69 5.63
C ILE A 60 -6.83 0.91 5.28
N LEU A 61 -6.70 -0.38 4.96
CA LEU A 61 -7.85 -1.25 4.73
C LEU A 61 -7.77 -2.58 5.49
N PRO A 62 -8.90 -3.08 6.03
CA PRO A 62 -9.04 -4.49 6.43
C PRO A 62 -8.66 -5.43 5.29
N LEU A 63 -8.03 -6.57 5.61
CA LEU A 63 -7.55 -7.55 4.62
C LEU A 63 -8.64 -7.92 3.58
N GLU A 64 -9.87 -8.07 4.04
CA GLU A 64 -11.02 -8.48 3.25
C GLU A 64 -11.43 -7.44 2.21
N LYS A 65 -11.08 -6.16 2.41
CA LYS A 65 -11.38 -5.05 1.50
C LYS A 65 -10.28 -4.75 0.49
N ILE A 66 -9.07 -5.25 0.72
CA ILE A 66 -7.91 -4.95 -0.14
C ILE A 66 -8.14 -5.47 -1.57
N ALA A 67 -8.65 -6.70 -1.72
CA ALA A 67 -8.88 -7.27 -3.03
C ALA A 67 -9.92 -6.49 -3.86
N SER A 68 -11.04 -6.10 -3.24
CA SER A 68 -12.06 -5.29 -3.92
C SER A 68 -11.51 -3.92 -4.30
N PHE A 69 -10.77 -3.27 -3.40
CA PHE A 69 -10.16 -1.97 -3.68
C PHE A 69 -9.21 -2.02 -4.88
N MET A 70 -8.35 -3.04 -4.95
CA MET A 70 -7.44 -3.22 -6.08
C MET A 70 -8.18 -3.40 -7.42
N MET A 71 -9.27 -4.15 -7.41
CA MET A 71 -10.10 -4.34 -8.60
C MET A 71 -10.74 -3.03 -9.04
N ASP A 72 -11.35 -2.29 -8.12
CA ASP A 72 -11.99 -1.00 -8.39
C ASP A 72 -10.99 0.01 -8.96
N LEU A 73 -9.80 0.11 -8.35
CA LEU A 73 -8.73 1.00 -8.83
C LEU A 73 -8.28 0.64 -10.26
N SER A 74 -8.11 -0.65 -10.54
CA SER A 74 -7.71 -1.13 -11.88
C SER A 74 -8.77 -0.84 -12.94
N MET A 75 -10.06 -0.91 -12.58
CA MET A 75 -11.15 -0.59 -13.49
C MET A 75 -11.20 0.90 -13.80
N VAL A 76 -11.00 1.76 -12.79
CA VAL A 76 -10.93 3.22 -12.99
C VAL A 76 -9.77 3.61 -13.91
N GLN A 77 -8.59 3.00 -13.74
CA GLN A 77 -7.46 3.30 -14.61
C GLN A 77 -7.67 2.85 -16.07
N ARG A 78 -8.39 1.74 -16.30
CA ARG A 78 -8.72 1.29 -17.67
C ARG A 78 -9.74 2.16 -18.39
N ILE A 79 -10.60 2.88 -17.66
CA ILE A 79 -11.58 3.81 -18.26
C ILE A 79 -10.90 5.13 -18.64
N ASN A 80 -9.86 5.53 -17.90
CA ASN A 80 -9.16 6.80 -18.08
C ASN A 80 -7.91 6.71 -18.97
N ALA A 81 -7.55 5.51 -19.46
CA ALA A 81 -6.42 5.25 -20.36
C ALA A 81 -6.92 5.04 -21.80
#